data_AF-A0A2D8K262-F1
#
_entry.id   AF-A0A2D8K262-F1
#
_cell.length_a   1.000
_cell.length_b   1.000
_cell.length_c   1.000
_cell.angle_alpha   90.00
_cell.angle_beta   90.00
_cell.angle_gamma   90.00
#
_symmetry.space_group_name_H-M   'P 1'
#
loop_
_entity.id
_entity.type
_entity.pdbx_description
1 polymer ?
#
loop_
_entity_poly.entity_id
_entity_poly.type
_entity_poly.pdbx_seq_one_letter_code
_entity_poly.pdbx_strand_id
1 'polypeptide(L)' 'NRYLQSWDCHNVWVMGASAFPQNIQYNPTGAVGGLAYWALEALRKDYLPNPRPLM' A
#
# COMPACT_ATOMS: atom_id res chain seq x y z
N ASN A 1 -3.60 -3.30 5.65
CA ASN A 1 -4.85 -3.23 4.83
C ASN A 1 -4.46 -3.33 3.34
N ARG A 2 -5.43 -3.28 2.41
CA ARG A 2 -5.15 -3.42 0.97
C ARG A 2 -4.43 -2.22 0.32
N TYR A 3 -4.32 -1.08 1.01
CA TYR A 3 -3.66 0.12 0.50
C TYR A 3 -2.28 0.35 1.10
N LEU A 4 -1.69 -0.68 1.71
CA LEU A 4 -0.36 -0.61 2.33
C LEU A 4 -0.25 0.46 3.44
N GLN A 5 -1.38 0.91 3.99
CA GLN A 5 -1.42 1.87 5.10
C GLN A 5 -1.22 1.11 6.42
N SER A 6 -0.54 1.72 7.38
CA SER A 6 -0.41 1.19 8.75
C SER A 6 -1.80 1.07 9.40
N TRP A 7 -1.96 0.08 10.27
CA TRP A 7 -3.19 -0.10 11.04
C TRP A 7 -3.27 0.86 12.23
N ASP A 8 -2.13 1.20 12.83
CA ASP A 8 -2.08 2.07 14.02
C ASP A 8 -1.98 3.56 13.65
N CYS A 9 -1.39 3.86 12.49
CA CYS A 9 -1.14 5.23 12.03
C CYS A 9 -1.74 5.47 10.64
N HIS A 10 -2.85 6.21 10.55
CA HIS A 10 -3.53 6.45 9.27
C HIS A 10 -2.73 7.33 8.28
N ASN A 11 -1.62 7.93 8.69
CA ASN A 11 -0.75 8.77 7.87
C ASN A 11 0.59 8.10 7.53
N VAL A 12 0.70 6.78 7.70
CA VAL A 12 1.92 6.01 7.41
C VAL A 12 1.60 4.90 6.40
N TRP A 13 2.46 4.73 5.40
CA TRP A 13 2.38 3.66 4.41
C TRP A 13 3.70 2.89 4.32
N VAL A 14 3.62 1.58 4.10
CA VAL A 14 4.76 0.69 3.93
C VAL A 14 4.67 0.02 2.57
N MET A 15 5.42 0.54 1.61
CA MET A 15 5.43 0.02 0.23
C MET A 15 6.73 -0.76 -0.02
N GLY A 16 6.62 -2.01 -0.46
CA GLY A 16 7.78 -2.83 -0.76
C GLY A 16 7.50 -4.33 -0.69
N ALA A 17 8.56 -5.12 -0.84
CA ALA A 17 8.47 -6.58 -0.79
C ALA A 17 8.05 -7.13 0.58
N SER A 18 8.12 -6.32 1.65
CA SER A 18 7.59 -6.67 2.98
C SER A 18 6.07 -6.89 3.00
N ALA A 19 5.35 -6.44 1.96
CA ALA A 19 3.92 -6.68 1.80
C ALA A 19 3.60 -8.16 1.48
N PHE A 20 4.60 -8.95 1.06
CA PHE A 20 4.43 -10.38 0.79
C PHE A 20 4.87 -11.18 2.03
N PRO A 21 3.95 -11.86 2.73
CA PRO A 21 4.30 -12.63 3.94
C PRO A 21 5.17 -13.85 3.65
N GLN A 22 5.21 -14.31 2.40
CA GLN A 22 6.06 -15.39 1.92
C GLN A 22 6.78 -15.00 0.64
N ASN A 23 7.91 -15.68 0.39
CA ASN A 23 8.61 -15.57 -0.89
C ASN A 23 7.74 -16.14 -2.01
N ILE A 24 7.43 -15.32 -3.01
CA ILE A 24 6.57 -15.67 -4.15
C ILE A 24 7.30 -16.43 -5.27
N GLN A 25 8.58 -16.76 -5.09
CA GLN A 25 9.43 -17.54 -6.00
C GLN A 25 9.66 -16.94 -7.40
N TYR A 26 9.00 -15.84 -7.73
CA TYR A 26 9.22 -15.02 -8.91
C TYR A 26 9.75 -13.64 -8.51
N ASN A 27 10.32 -12.90 -9.47
CA ASN A 27 10.78 -11.53 -9.19
C ASN A 27 9.59 -10.63 -8.80
N PRO A 28 9.57 -10.06 -7.58
CA PRO A 28 8.41 -9.31 -7.08
C PRO A 28 8.33 -7.88 -7.59
N THR A 29 9.33 -7.38 -8.34
CA THR A 29 9.42 -5.95 -8.72
C THR A 29 8.14 -5.43 -9.38
N GLY A 30 7.58 -6.20 -10.33
CA GLY A 30 6.33 -5.82 -11.00
C GLY A 30 5.13 -5.79 -10.04
N ALA A 31 5.02 -6.78 -9.15
CA ALA A 31 3.93 -6.87 -8.18
C ALA A 31 4.02 -5.77 -7.11
N VAL A 32 5.23 -5.48 -6.61
CA VAL A 32 5.51 -4.35 -5.71
C VAL A 32 5.09 -3.03 -6.36
N GLY A 33 5.49 -2.81 -7.61
CA GLY A 33 5.10 -1.62 -8.36
C GLY A 33 3.58 -1.50 -8.50
N GLY A 34 2.89 -2.59 -8.85
CA GLY A 34 1.43 -2.63 -8.95
C GLY A 34 0.73 -2.26 -7.64
N LEU A 35 1.17 -2.83 -6.51
CA LEU A 35 0.63 -2.48 -5.19
C LEU A 35 0.92 -1.03 -4.79
N ALA A 36 2.07 -0.48 -5.17
CA ALA A 36 2.40 0.91 -4.92
C ALA A 36 1.45 1.86 -5.70
N TYR A 37 1.23 1.61 -7.00
CA TYR A 37 0.27 2.39 -7.79
C TYR A 37 -1.16 2.25 -7.25
N TRP A 38 -1.56 1.04 -6.84
CA TRP A 38 -2.84 0.79 -6.20
C TRP A 38 -3.03 1.65 -4.94
N ALA A 39 -2.03 1.68 -4.05
CA ALA A 39 -2.06 2.48 -2.83
C ALA A 39 -2.05 3.99 -3.13
N LEU A 40 -1.24 4.44 -4.09
CA LEU A 40 -1.13 5.84 -4.48
C LEU A 40 -2.43 6.39 -5.09
N GLU A 41 -3.19 5.57 -5.82
CA GLU A 41 -4.49 5.96 -6.34
C GLU A 41 -5.47 6.30 -5.20
N ALA A 42 -5.58 5.41 -4.20
CA ALA A 42 -6.42 5.64 -3.02
C ALA A 42 -5.93 6.83 -2.17
N LEU A 43 -4.60 6.96 -2.00
CA LEU A 43 -3.99 8.09 -1.30
C LEU A 43 -4.40 9.41 -1.95
N ARG A 44 -4.26 9.52 -3.29
CA ARG A 44 -4.52 10.76 -4.01
C ARG A 44 -6.01 11.10 -4.06
N LYS A 45 -6.87 10.11 -4.32
CA LYS A 45 -8.29 10.34 -4.60
C LYS A 45 -9.17 10.37 -3.35
N ASP A 46 -8.81 9.65 -2.29
CA ASP A 46 -9.64 9.52 -1.09
C ASP A 46 -8.96 10.11 0.16
N TYR A 47 -7.70 9.75 0.42
CA TYR A 47 -7.03 10.18 1.64
C TYR A 47 -6.69 11.68 1.67
N LEU A 48 -6.05 12.22 0.62
CA LEU A 48 -5.61 13.62 0.62
C LEU A 48 -6.78 14.61 0.79
N PRO A 49 -7.96 14.41 0.14
CA PRO A 49 -9.13 15.26 0.39
C PRO A 49 -9.72 15.13 1.80
N ASN A 50 -9.60 13.96 2.44
CA ASN A 50 -10.16 13.70 3.77
C ASN A 50 -9.27 12.72 4.56
N PRO A 51 -8.24 13.21 5.28
CA PRO A 51 -7.26 12.35 5.96
C PRO A 51 -7.87 11.45 7.04
N ARG A 52 -7.94 10.15 6.77
CA ARG A 52 -8.52 9.12 7.65
C ARG A 52 -7.99 7.71 7.32
N PRO A 53 -8.23 6.68 8.16
CA PRO A 53 -7.95 5.31 7.78
C PRO A 53 -8.68 4.91 6.48
N LEU A 54 -7.97 4.30 5.54
CA LEU A 54 -8.51 3.77 4.30
C LEU A 54 -9.03 2.34 4.55
N MET A 55 -10.26 2.05 4.08
CA MET A 55 -10.96 0.76 4.24
C MET A 55 -10.92 -0.08 2.97
#